data_AF-A0A819TRN4-F1
#
_entry.id   AF-A0A819TRN4-F1
#
_cell.length_a   1.000
_cell.length_b   1.000
_cell.length_c   1.000
_cell.angle_alpha   90.00
_cell.angle_beta   90.00
_cell.angle_gamma   90.00
#
_symmetry.space_group_name_H-M   'P 1'
#
loop_
_entity.id
_entity.type
_entity.pdbx_description
1 polymer ?
#
loop_
_entity_poly.entity_id
_entity_poly.type
_entity_poly.pdbx_seq_one_letter_code
_entity_poly.pdbx_strand_id
1 'polypeptide(L)' 'RMGFRPVIMIAKPTIEYNELVDGVANGLFDTVMTSVAINTQRSRIVHFSIAIIPHSYRILIRKPRSIQLD' A
#
# COMPACT_ATOMS: atom_id res chain seq x y z
N ARG A 1 -11.54 3.74 -22.95
CA ARG A 1 -11.52 4.94 -22.09
C ARG A 1 -12.65 4.81 -21.08
N MET A 2 -12.37 4.86 -19.77
CA MET A 2 -13.38 4.61 -18.72
C MET A 2 -14.32 5.80 -18.43
N GLY A 3 -14.25 6.90 -19.19
CA GLY A 3 -15.10 8.09 -18.93
C GLY A 3 -14.83 8.81 -17.61
N PHE A 4 -13.83 8.35 -16.84
CA PHE A 4 -13.43 8.90 -15.56
C PHE A 4 -12.88 10.33 -15.71
N ARG A 5 -13.46 11.28 -14.98
CA ARG A 5 -13.04 12.70 -14.93
C ARG A 5 -12.59 13.02 -13.50
N PRO A 6 -11.32 12.78 -13.14
CA PRO A 6 -10.85 12.99 -11.77
C PRO A 6 -10.68 14.46 -11.43
N VAL A 7 -10.95 14.81 -10.18
CA VAL A 7 -10.39 16.00 -9.54
C VAL A 7 -9.17 15.55 -8.75
N ILE A 8 -7.99 16.05 -9.12
CA ILE A 8 -6.71 15.61 -8.54
C ILE A 8 -6.26 16.62 -7.48
N MET A 9 -5.88 16.12 -6.31
CA MET A 9 -5.28 16.89 -5.24
C MET A 9 -3.99 16.21 -4.77
N ILE A 10 -2.97 17.02 -4.47
CA ILE A 10 -1.72 16.55 -3.86
C ILE A 10 -1.90 16.59 -2.35
N ALA A 11 -1.67 15.45 -1.69
CA ALA A 11 -1.74 15.39 -0.23
C ALA A 11 -0.60 16.18 0.41
N LYS A 12 -0.81 16.66 1.64
CA LYS A 12 0.23 17.37 2.39
C LYS A 12 1.42 16.42 2.66
N PRO A 13 2.68 16.92 2.66
CA PRO A 13 3.86 16.07 2.87
C PRO A 13 3.87 15.31 4.21
N THR A 14 3.13 15.80 5.20
CA THR A 14 3.08 15.25 6.56
C THR A 14 1.92 14.29 6.79
N ILE A 15 1.13 13.96 5.76
CA ILE A 15 -0.02 13.07 5.93
C ILE A 15 0.46 11.64 6.20
N GLU A 16 -0.13 11.02 7.21
CA GLU A 16 0.15 9.63 7.54
C GLU A 16 -0.63 8.69 6.63
N TYR A 17 -0.08 7.49 6.39
CA TYR A 17 -0.76 6.50 5.54
C TYR A 17 -2.12 6.08 6.09
N ASN A 18 -2.28 6.05 7.42
CA ASN A 18 -3.55 5.70 8.02
C ASN A 18 -4.61 6.78 7.75
N GLU A 19 -4.23 8.06 7.76
CA GLU A 19 -5.15 9.16 7.43
C GLU A 19 -5.62 9.08 5.97
N LEU A 20 -4.75 8.67 5.05
CA LEU A 20 -5.13 8.45 3.64
C LEU A 20 -6.11 7.28 3.49
N VAL A 21 -5.86 6.17 4.19
CA VAL A 21 -6.74 5.00 4.15
C VAL A 21 -8.08 5.30 4.79
N ASP A 22 -8.08 5.96 5.94
CA ASP A 22 -9.28 6.39 6.65
C ASP A 22 -10.06 7.41 5.81
N GLY A 23 -9.36 8.29 5.08
CA GLY A 23 -10.00 9.22 4.14
C GLY A 23 -10.77 8.52 3.03
N VAL A 24 -10.23 7.41 2.48
CA VAL A 24 -10.97 6.59 1.51
C VAL A 24 -12.13 5.86 2.17
N ALA A 25 -11.89 5.23 3.33
CA ALA A 25 -12.92 4.48 4.05
C ALA A 25 -14.11 5.34 4.46
N ASN A 26 -13.86 6.62 4.79
CA ASN A 26 -14.89 7.59 5.18
C ASN A 26 -15.45 8.42 3.99
N GLY A 27 -15.03 8.15 2.75
CA GLY A 27 -15.54 8.84 1.56
C GLY A 27 -15.03 10.27 1.36
N LEU A 28 -13.95 10.67 2.03
CA LEU A 28 -13.25 11.95 1.76
C LEU A 28 -12.50 11.90 0.42
N PHE A 29 -12.04 10.72 0.02
CA PHE A 29 -11.37 10.48 -1.26
C PHE A 29 -11.99 9.26 -1.95
N ASP A 30 -12.30 9.36 -3.24
CA ASP A 30 -12.77 8.21 -4.02
C ASP A 30 -11.64 7.22 -4.31
N THR A 31 -10.41 7.71 -4.44
CA THR A 31 -9.23 6.90 -4.77
C THR A 31 -7.97 7.60 -4.28
N VAL A 32 -7.02 6.81 -3.75
CA VAL A 32 -5.68 7.27 -3.38
C VAL A 32 -4.63 6.47 -4.16
N MET A 33 -3.68 7.16 -4.78
CA MET A 33 -2.53 6.57 -5.46
C MET A 33 -1.25 7.00 -4.76
N THR A 34 -0.61 6.09 -4.05
CA THR A 34 0.64 6.35 -3.30
C THR A 34 1.40 5.04 -3.06
N SER A 35 2.65 5.14 -2.60
CA SER A 35 3.45 4.00 -2.15
C SER A 35 3.04 3.60 -0.73
N VAL A 36 1.87 2.98 -0.59
CA VAL A 36 1.35 2.48 0.69
C VAL A 36 1.55 0.98 0.80
N ALA A 37 2.11 0.53 1.92
CA ALA A 37 2.18 -0.89 2.24
C ALA A 37 0.78 -1.44 2.59
N ILE A 38 0.42 -2.54 1.93
CA ILE A 38 -0.81 -3.28 2.21
C ILE A 38 -0.61 -4.09 3.49
N ASN A 39 -1.55 -3.98 4.43
CA ASN A 39 -1.55 -4.79 5.65
C ASN A 39 -2.98 -5.25 6.00
N THR A 40 -3.09 -6.20 6.92
CA THR A 40 -4.38 -6.81 7.30
C THR A 40 -5.37 -5.80 7.86
N GLN A 41 -4.92 -4.76 8.57
CA GLN A 41 -5.81 -3.77 9.15
C GLN A 41 -6.43 -2.87 8.07
N ARG A 42 -5.63 -2.37 7.14
CA ARG A 42 -6.08 -1.48 6.05
C ARG A 42 -6.97 -2.23 5.06
N SER A 43 -6.65 -3.48 4.74
CA SER A 43 -7.45 -4.31 3.83
C SER A 43 -8.84 -4.68 4.38
N ARG A 44 -9.11 -4.44 5.68
CA ARG A 44 -10.46 -4.61 6.25
C ARG A 44 -11.37 -3.42 5.97
N ILE A 45 -10.81 -2.24 5.70
CA ILE A 45 -11.56 -0.98 5.57
C ILE A 45 -11.50 -0.38 4.16
N VAL A 46 -10.54 -0.79 3.33
CA VAL A 46 -10.45 -0.39 1.92
C VAL A 46 -10.04 -1.55 1.02
N HIS A 47 -10.38 -1.45 -0.26
CA HIS A 47 -9.90 -2.37 -1.29
C HIS A 47 -8.66 -1.78 -1.99
N PHE A 48 -7.67 -2.64 -2.27
CA PHE A 48 -6.46 -2.28 -3.01
C PHE A 48 -6.51 -2.82 -4.44
N SER A 49 -5.95 -2.07 -5.38
CA SER A 49 -5.70 -2.58 -6.73
C SER A 49 -4.60 -3.64 -6.72
N ILE A 50 -4.41 -4.31 -7.86
CA ILE A 50 -3.15 -5.03 -8.11
C ILE A 50 -1.96 -4.08 -7.94
N ALA A 51 -0.83 -4.60 -7.46
CA ALA A 51 0.37 -3.80 -7.23
C ALA A 51 0.89 -3.23 -8.56
N ILE A 52 1.01 -1.90 -8.63
CA ILE A 52 1.57 -1.20 -9.80
C ILE A 52 3.09 -1.39 -9.86
N ILE A 53 3.76 -1.44 -8.69
CA ILE A 53 5.19 -1.72 -8.56
C ILE A 53 5.34 -2.90 -7.57
N PRO A 54 5.90 -4.04 -7.99
CA PRO A 54 6.07 -5.19 -7.11
C PRO A 54 7.25 -4.98 -6.16
N HIS A 55 7.01 -4.40 -4.98
CA HIS A 55 7.87 -4.64 -3.83
C HIS A 55 7.47 -5.99 -3.22
N SER A 56 7.93 -7.06 -3.86
CA SER A 56 7.61 -8.44 -3.50
C SER A 56 8.22 -8.79 -2.14
N TYR A 57 7.35 -9.16 -1.20
CA TYR A 57 7.72 -9.87 0.02
C TYR A 57 8.54 -11.11 -0.34
N ARG A 58 9.68 -11.32 0.33
CA ARG A 58 10.54 -12.48 0.15
C ARG A 58 10.46 -13.38 1.38
N ILE A 59 10.33 -14.68 1.15
CA ILE A 59 10.41 -15.68 2.21
C ILE A 59 11.89 -16.06 2.37
N LEU A 60 12.42 -15.84 3.57
CA LEU A 60 13.77 -16.24 3.97
C LEU A 60 13.67 -17.52 4.79
N ILE A 61 14.49 -18.52 4.45
CA ILE A 61 14.60 -19.77 5.23
C ILE A 61 15.98 -19.86 5.89
N ARG A 62 16.02 -20.50 7.05
CA ARG A 62 17.24 -20.71 7.83
C ARG A 62 18.21 -21.61 7.06
N LYS A 63 19.48 -21.18 6.96
CA LYS A 63 20.58 -22.05 6.50
C LYS A 63 20.85 -23.17 7.52
N PRO A 64 21.04 -24.43 7.08
CA PRO A 64 21.43 -25.52 7.98
C PRO A 64 22.79 -25.25 8.62
N ARG A 65 23.02 -25.81 9.82
CA ARG A 65 24.18 -25.55 10.70
C ARG A 65 25.56 -25.85 10.10
N SER A 66 25.63 -26.42 8.89
CA SER A 66 26.86 -26.87 8.24
C SER A 66 27.56 -25.81 7.40
N ILE A 67 27.10 -24.56 7.38
CA ILE A 67 27.79 -23.49 6.66
C ILE A 67 28.69 -22.76 7.66
N GLN A 68 29.95 -23.20 7.75
CA GLN A 68 31.04 -22.38 8.28
C GLN A 68 31.26 -21.24 7.28
N LEU A 69 31.07 -20.02 7.77
CA LEU A 69 31.64 -18.82 7.18
C LEU A 69 32.85 -18.55 8.07
N ASP A 70 34.04 -18.62 7.49
CA ASP A 70 35.28 -18.24 8.17
C ASP A 70 35.18 -16.85 8.81
#